data_AF-A0A819SGC5-F1
#
_entry.id   AF-A0A819SGC5-F1
#
_cell.length_a   1.000
_cell.length_b   1.000
_cell.length_c   1.000
_cell.angle_alpha   90.00
_cell.angle_beta   90.00
_cell.angle_gamma   90.00
#
_symmetry.space_group_name_H-M   'P 1'
#
loop_
_entity.id
_entity.type
_entity.pdbx_description
1 polymer ?
#
loop_
_entity_poly.entity_id
_entity_poly.type
_entity_poly.pdbx_seq_one_letter_code
_entity_poly.pdbx_strand_id
1 'polypeptide(L)'
;MGMLRTILKRLRDLFSRIARRSESPANHSLTEVETEKNWLNLRYHADGQIKKPDELENEMENPPNLIDEKLLDRTSGSLIGMALGDALGAHVEFRPHAYLLANPVKDLEGGGTWGLKKGQFTDDTSMALCLANSLVVRRGFIPYDQLVRYKWWFEHGYMSSTGNCFDIGAATSQSLHEFIHRQTVFAESYRIPLEKLDYLSDP
;
A
#
# COMPACT_ATOMS: atom_id res chain seq x y z
N MET A 1 6.32 6.45 18.08
CA MET A 1 4.85 6.27 18.16
C MET A 1 4.04 7.15 17.18
N GLY A 2 4.42 8.41 16.91
CA GLY A 2 3.53 9.36 16.22
C GLY A 2 3.44 9.27 14.69
N MET A 3 4.57 9.32 13.96
CA MET A 3 4.57 9.71 12.54
C MET A 3 3.90 8.69 11.60
N LEU A 4 4.37 7.44 11.51
CA LEU A 4 3.76 6.47 10.60
C LEU A 4 2.34 6.07 11.00
N ARG A 5 2.06 5.93 12.31
CA ARG A 5 0.67 5.73 12.81
C ARG A 5 -0.22 6.89 12.38
N THR A 6 0.27 8.12 12.51
CA THR A 6 -0.45 9.30 12.09
C THR A 6 -0.62 9.33 10.57
N ILE A 7 0.38 8.92 9.79
CA ILE A 7 0.33 8.93 8.33
C ILE A 7 -0.60 7.83 7.82
N LEU A 8 -0.47 6.58 8.25
CA LEU A 8 -1.35 5.48 7.88
C LEU A 8 -2.78 5.70 8.38
N LYS A 9 -2.95 6.22 9.61
CA LYS A 9 -4.27 6.61 10.12
C LYS A 9 -4.84 7.80 9.34
N ARG A 10 -4.04 8.80 8.98
CA ARG A 10 -4.49 9.94 8.16
C ARG A 10 -4.83 9.51 6.74
N LEU A 11 -4.04 8.63 6.12
CA LEU A 11 -4.34 8.03 4.84
C LEU A 11 -5.67 7.27 4.93
N ARG A 12 -5.81 6.36 5.91
CA ARG A 12 -7.05 5.63 6.16
C ARG A 12 -8.23 6.56 6.38
N ASP A 13 -8.12 7.50 7.32
CA ASP A 13 -9.20 8.42 7.67
C ASP A 13 -9.56 9.33 6.49
N LEU A 14 -8.58 9.78 5.70
CA LEU A 14 -8.78 10.58 4.49
C LEU A 14 -9.53 9.78 3.42
N PHE A 15 -9.04 8.59 3.06
CA PHE A 15 -9.66 7.77 2.04
C PHE A 15 -11.02 7.21 2.47
N SER A 16 -11.22 6.87 3.75
CA SER A 16 -12.54 6.51 4.30
C SER A 16 -13.52 7.70 4.32
N ARG A 17 -13.06 8.94 4.44
CA ARG A 17 -13.92 10.13 4.33
C ARG A 17 -14.28 10.42 2.86
N ILE A 18 -13.35 10.20 1.94
CA ILE A 18 -13.58 10.32 0.49
C ILE A 18 -14.64 9.30 0.04
N ALA A 19 -14.52 8.03 0.48
CA ALA A 19 -15.48 6.97 0.16
C ALA A 19 -16.90 7.23 0.70
N ARG A 20 -17.03 7.87 1.87
CA ARG A 20 -18.34 8.18 2.48
C ARG A 20 -19.05 9.40 1.88
N ARG A 21 -18.32 10.29 1.21
CA ARG A 21 -18.92 11.47 0.54
C ARG A 21 -19.63 11.11 -0.78
N SER A 22 -19.49 9.90 -1.29
CA SER A 22 -20.14 9.45 -2.53
C SER A 22 -21.53 8.82 -2.33
N GLU A 23 -22.02 8.68 -1.10
CA GLU A 23 -23.39 8.22 -0.84
C GLU A 23 -24.32 9.43 -0.61
N SER A 24 -25.26 9.64 -1.54
CA SER A 24 -26.38 10.57 -1.36
C SER A 24 -27.41 9.95 -0.40
N PRO A 25 -28.14 10.72 0.44
CA PRO A 25 -28.94 10.16 1.52
C PRO A 25 -30.26 9.60 0.96
N ALA A 26 -30.27 8.31 0.62
CA ALA A 26 -31.48 7.56 0.36
C ALA A 26 -31.67 6.53 1.48
N ASN A 27 -32.82 6.63 2.15
CA ASN A 27 -33.32 5.75 3.19
C ASN A 27 -33.00 4.28 2.91
N HIS A 28 -32.23 3.63 3.78
CA HIS A 28 -32.43 2.21 4.07
C HIS A 28 -32.12 1.88 5.52
N SER A 29 -33.07 1.16 6.10
CA SER A 29 -33.04 0.51 7.41
C SER A 29 -31.87 -0.45 7.52
N LEU A 30 -31.17 -0.36 8.65
CA LEU A 30 -30.05 -1.23 9.02
C LEU A 30 -30.51 -2.68 9.19
N THR A 31 -30.21 -3.55 8.22
CA THR A 31 -30.07 -4.99 8.45
C THR A 31 -28.97 -5.58 7.58
N GLU A 32 -28.09 -6.33 8.24
CA GLU A 32 -27.13 -7.32 7.72
C GLU A 32 -25.85 -6.83 7.00
N VAL A 33 -24.78 -6.78 7.79
CA VAL A 33 -23.41 -7.27 7.54
C VAL A 33 -23.05 -7.55 6.07
N GLU A 34 -22.77 -6.50 5.31
CA GLU A 34 -21.73 -6.58 4.28
C GLU A 34 -20.43 -6.12 4.92
N THR A 35 -19.54 -7.07 5.17
CA THR A 35 -18.18 -6.83 5.63
C THR A 35 -17.49 -5.84 4.69
N GLU A 36 -17.43 -4.57 5.09
CA GLU A 36 -16.49 -3.60 4.54
C GLU A 36 -15.11 -4.26 4.63
N LYS A 37 -14.61 -4.76 3.49
CA LYS A 37 -13.20 -5.06 3.33
C LYS A 37 -12.51 -3.71 3.53
N ASN A 38 -12.11 -3.45 4.78
CA ASN A 38 -11.07 -2.51 5.14
C ASN A 38 -9.89 -2.82 4.22
N TRP A 39 -9.81 -2.10 3.12
CA TRP A 39 -8.77 -2.26 2.10
C TRP A 39 -7.39 -1.81 2.65
N LEU A 40 -7.41 -1.16 3.82
CA LEU A 40 -6.25 -0.86 4.66
C LEU A 40 -6.06 -1.87 5.82
N ASN A 41 -6.77 -3.00 5.83
CA ASN A 41 -6.36 -4.14 6.64
C ASN A 41 -5.08 -4.69 6.02
N LEU A 42 -3.95 -4.19 6.51
CA LEU A 42 -2.64 -4.80 6.33
C LEU A 42 -2.77 -6.28 6.72
N ARG A 43 -2.82 -7.16 5.72
CA ARG A 43 -2.76 -8.60 5.94
C ARG A 43 -1.30 -9.00 5.81
N TYR A 44 -0.72 -9.40 6.92
CA TYR A 44 0.49 -10.20 6.95
C TYR A 44 0.16 -11.59 7.45
N HIS A 45 0.82 -12.56 6.82
CA HIS A 45 0.94 -13.93 7.26
C HIS A 45 2.33 -14.08 7.88
N ALA A 46 2.39 -14.78 9.01
CA ALA A 46 3.58 -14.97 9.83
C ALA A 46 3.57 -16.45 10.21
N ASP A 47 4.50 -17.24 9.67
CA ASP A 47 5.10 -18.46 10.24
C ASP A 47 4.21 -19.50 11.00
N GLY A 48 2.89 -19.46 10.82
CA GLY A 48 1.90 -20.23 11.58
C GLY A 48 1.28 -19.50 12.79
N GLN A 49 1.73 -18.30 13.18
CA GLN A 49 1.03 -17.46 14.16
C GLN A 49 1.04 -15.97 13.79
N ILE A 50 -0.16 -15.40 13.63
CA ILE A 50 -0.38 -13.99 13.33
C ILE A 50 -0.10 -13.14 14.58
N LYS A 51 0.96 -12.32 14.55
CA LYS A 51 1.07 -11.17 15.45
C LYS A 51 0.46 -9.92 14.81
N LYS A 52 -0.31 -9.18 15.60
CA LYS A 52 -1.06 -8.01 15.12
C LYS A 52 -0.17 -6.76 15.06
N PRO A 53 -0.52 -5.73 14.26
CA PRO A 53 0.24 -4.48 14.18
C PRO A 53 0.52 -3.83 15.54
N ASP A 54 -0.42 -3.94 16.49
CA ASP A 54 -0.31 -3.48 17.88
C ASP A 54 0.76 -4.23 18.70
N GLU A 55 1.12 -5.47 18.31
CA GLU A 55 2.10 -6.29 19.03
C GLU A 55 3.54 -5.93 18.59
N LEU A 56 3.78 -5.71 17.29
CA LEU A 56 5.05 -5.18 16.76
C LEU A 56 5.31 -3.74 17.22
N GLU A 57 4.22 -3.00 17.45
CA GLU A 57 4.23 -1.64 17.95
C GLU A 57 4.74 -1.49 19.39
N ASN A 58 4.60 -2.54 20.21
CA ASN A 58 5.06 -2.56 21.60
C ASN A 58 6.58 -2.80 21.70
N GLU A 59 7.20 -3.32 20.64
CA GLU A 59 8.63 -3.63 20.56
C GLU A 59 9.45 -2.45 19.96
N MET A 60 8.77 -1.36 19.55
CA MET A 60 9.41 -0.14 19.06
C MET A 60 9.87 0.78 20.21
N GLU A 61 11.14 0.69 20.61
CA GLU A 61 11.74 1.64 21.56
C GLU A 61 11.69 3.08 21.04
N ASN A 62 11.47 3.99 21.99
CA ASN A 62 10.95 5.36 21.82
C ASN A 62 11.48 6.17 20.62
N PRO A 63 10.62 6.94 19.92
CA PRO A 63 11.10 7.95 18.98
C PRO A 63 11.95 8.99 19.72
N PRO A 64 12.92 9.66 19.05
CA PRO A 64 13.70 10.73 19.67
C PRO A 64 12.78 11.79 20.28
N ASN A 65 13.16 12.29 21.45
CA ASN A 65 12.34 13.11 22.37
C ASN A 65 11.85 14.46 21.80
N LEU A 66 12.19 14.84 20.57
CA LEU A 66 11.57 15.95 19.85
C LEU A 66 11.36 15.56 18.39
N ILE A 67 10.09 15.41 17.99
CA ILE A 67 9.70 15.45 16.58
C ILE A 67 9.39 16.91 16.26
N ASP A 68 10.12 17.51 15.32
CA ASP A 68 9.74 18.81 14.76
C ASP A 68 8.38 18.66 14.07
N GLU A 69 7.34 19.29 14.63
CA GLU A 69 5.97 19.21 14.11
C GLU A 69 5.86 19.70 12.67
N LYS A 70 6.68 20.69 12.26
CA LYS A 70 6.70 21.18 10.88
C LYS A 70 7.31 20.15 9.93
N LEU A 71 8.35 19.45 10.39
CA LEU A 71 8.94 18.35 9.62
C LEU A 71 7.94 17.20 9.48
N LEU A 72 7.25 16.84 10.58
CA LEU A 72 6.20 15.83 10.57
C LEU A 72 5.06 16.17 9.61
N ASP A 73 4.59 17.40 9.62
CA ASP A 73 3.54 17.87 8.72
C ASP A 73 3.96 17.76 7.25
N ARG A 74 5.18 18.22 6.93
CA ARG A 74 5.74 18.11 5.57
C ARG A 74 5.90 16.67 5.11
N THR A 75 6.50 15.81 5.93
CA THR A 75 6.70 14.40 5.59
C THR A 75 5.36 13.68 5.41
N SER A 76 4.39 13.95 6.28
CA SER A 76 3.04 13.41 6.16
C SER A 76 2.36 13.89 4.88
N GLY A 77 2.45 15.19 4.62
CA GLY A 77 1.92 15.83 3.41
C GLY A 77 2.53 15.27 2.13
N SER A 78 3.83 14.96 2.12
CA SER A 78 4.48 14.33 0.96
C SER A 78 3.92 12.94 0.66
N LEU A 79 3.77 12.07 1.67
CA LEU A 79 3.25 10.71 1.47
C LEU A 79 1.76 10.72 1.09
N ILE A 80 0.97 11.59 1.74
CA ILE A 80 -0.45 11.75 1.41
C ILE A 80 -0.63 12.38 0.03
N GLY A 81 0.15 13.41 -0.28
CA GLY A 81 0.11 14.11 -1.57
C GLY A 81 0.49 13.22 -2.74
N MET A 82 1.48 12.35 -2.55
CA MET A 82 1.84 11.31 -3.53
C MET A 82 0.65 10.37 -3.78
N ALA A 83 0.04 9.81 -2.73
CA ALA A 83 -1.09 8.90 -2.87
C ALA A 83 -2.34 9.57 -3.47
N LEU A 84 -2.56 10.85 -3.18
CA LEU A 84 -3.62 11.65 -3.80
C LEU A 84 -3.33 11.93 -5.27
N GLY A 85 -2.09 12.26 -5.61
CA GLY A 85 -1.67 12.53 -6.99
C GLY A 85 -1.84 11.30 -7.88
N ASP A 86 -1.41 10.14 -7.38
CA ASP A 86 -1.65 8.82 -7.97
C ASP A 86 -3.16 8.61 -8.20
N ALA A 87 -3.99 8.65 -7.15
CA ALA A 87 -5.43 8.40 -7.29
C ALA A 87 -6.16 9.41 -8.20
N LEU A 88 -5.68 10.65 -8.30
CA LEU A 88 -6.19 11.65 -9.26
C LEU A 88 -5.81 11.31 -10.71
N GLY A 89 -4.56 10.89 -10.92
CA GLY A 89 -4.03 10.55 -12.23
C GLY A 89 -4.58 9.23 -12.79
N ALA A 90 -4.83 8.26 -11.92
CA ALA A 90 -5.28 6.91 -12.29
C ALA A 90 -6.56 6.91 -13.14
N HIS A 91 -7.50 7.82 -12.87
CA HIS A 91 -8.75 7.94 -13.63
C HIS A 91 -8.52 8.30 -15.10
N VAL A 92 -7.45 9.05 -15.39
CA VAL A 92 -7.17 9.59 -16.71
C VAL A 92 -5.92 8.98 -17.35
N GLU A 93 -5.40 7.91 -16.76
CA GLU A 93 -4.28 7.17 -17.30
C GLU A 93 -4.54 6.73 -18.76
N PHE A 94 -3.51 6.83 -19.60
CA PHE A 94 -3.54 6.56 -21.04
C PHE A 94 -4.55 7.40 -21.86
N ARG A 95 -5.23 8.39 -21.26
CA ARG A 95 -6.10 9.30 -22.01
C ARG A 95 -5.28 10.30 -22.81
N PRO A 96 -5.68 10.61 -24.05
CA PRO A 96 -4.98 11.61 -24.84
C PRO A 96 -5.16 13.00 -24.23
N HIS A 97 -4.21 13.91 -24.44
CA HIS A 97 -4.27 15.26 -23.91
C HIS A 97 -5.56 16.02 -24.28
N ALA A 98 -6.07 15.82 -25.51
CA ALA A 98 -7.35 16.40 -25.93
C ALA A 98 -8.55 15.97 -25.07
N TYR A 99 -8.53 14.74 -24.54
CA TYR A 99 -9.55 14.27 -23.60
C TYR A 99 -9.48 15.04 -22.28
N LEU A 100 -8.27 15.31 -21.77
CA LEU A 100 -8.06 16.06 -20.51
C LEU A 100 -8.51 17.52 -20.63
N LEU A 101 -8.36 18.13 -21.81
CA LEU A 101 -8.85 19.50 -22.04
C LEU A 101 -10.38 19.57 -22.00
N ALA A 102 -11.07 18.57 -22.55
CA ALA A 102 -12.52 18.48 -22.52
C ALA A 102 -13.06 17.99 -21.16
N ASN A 103 -12.30 17.16 -20.45
CA ASN A 103 -12.67 16.51 -19.20
C ASN A 103 -11.58 16.77 -18.14
N PRO A 104 -11.45 18.02 -17.64
CA PRO A 104 -10.44 18.36 -16.65
C PRO A 104 -10.69 17.61 -15.33
N VAL A 105 -9.63 17.01 -14.77
CA VAL A 105 -9.66 16.37 -13.44
C VAL A 105 -9.86 17.44 -12.38
N LYS A 106 -10.99 17.40 -11.67
CA LYS A 106 -11.38 18.41 -10.67
C LYS A 106 -11.52 17.85 -9.26
N ASP A 107 -11.72 16.55 -9.14
CA ASP A 107 -11.85 15.84 -7.88
C ASP A 107 -11.35 14.40 -8.07
N LEU A 108 -11.28 13.65 -6.99
CA LEU A 108 -11.11 12.20 -7.06
C LEU A 108 -12.34 11.59 -7.71
N GLU A 109 -12.13 10.85 -8.79
CA GLU A 109 -13.16 10.18 -9.56
C GLU A 109 -12.84 8.68 -9.64
N GLY A 110 -13.87 7.85 -9.77
CA GLY A 110 -13.72 6.43 -10.08
C GLY A 110 -13.74 6.19 -11.59
N GLY A 111 -13.39 5.00 -12.07
CA GLY A 111 -13.35 4.66 -13.49
C GLY A 111 -11.92 4.51 -13.99
N GLY A 112 -11.61 5.15 -15.12
CA GLY A 112 -10.30 5.04 -15.78
C GLY A 112 -10.07 3.67 -16.43
N THR A 113 -8.81 3.40 -16.78
CA THR A 113 -8.38 2.15 -17.46
C THR A 113 -8.78 0.90 -16.69
N TRP A 114 -8.72 0.98 -15.36
CA TRP A 114 -8.89 -0.16 -14.46
C TRP A 114 -10.26 -0.22 -13.77
N GLY A 115 -11.18 0.72 -14.06
CA GLY A 115 -12.50 0.74 -13.44
C GLY A 115 -12.48 0.96 -11.93
N LEU A 116 -11.55 1.80 -11.44
CA LEU A 116 -11.30 2.01 -10.01
C LEU A 116 -12.47 2.65 -9.28
N LYS A 117 -12.63 2.35 -7.99
CA LYS A 117 -13.50 3.13 -7.11
C LYS A 117 -12.84 4.48 -6.79
N LYS A 118 -13.65 5.49 -6.49
CA LYS A 118 -13.17 6.83 -6.10
C LYS A 118 -12.14 6.73 -4.97
N GLY A 119 -10.95 7.28 -5.21
CA GLY A 119 -9.86 7.31 -4.23
C GLY A 119 -8.99 6.05 -4.15
N GLN A 120 -9.21 5.05 -5.01
CA GLN A 120 -8.25 3.96 -5.17
C GLN A 120 -7.01 4.46 -5.94
N PHE A 121 -5.83 4.10 -5.44
CA PHE A 121 -4.51 4.40 -6.00
C PHE A 121 -3.92 3.17 -6.70
N THR A 122 -2.86 3.34 -7.49
CA THR A 122 -2.24 2.31 -8.35
C THR A 122 -0.93 1.73 -7.77
N ASP A 123 -0.02 1.30 -8.64
CA ASP A 123 1.27 0.72 -8.29
C ASP A 123 2.20 1.73 -7.61
N ASP A 124 2.18 3.01 -7.99
CA ASP A 124 2.96 4.09 -7.38
C ASP A 124 2.83 4.08 -5.84
N THR A 125 1.59 4.17 -5.34
CA THR A 125 1.33 4.15 -3.90
C THR A 125 1.55 2.78 -3.29
N SER A 126 1.21 1.69 -3.98
CA SER A 126 1.38 0.32 -3.46
C SER A 126 2.86 0.01 -3.20
N MET A 127 3.75 0.35 -4.14
CA MET A 127 5.19 0.20 -4.01
C MET A 127 5.76 1.13 -2.94
N ALA A 128 5.32 2.39 -2.88
CA ALA A 128 5.78 3.32 -1.85
C ALA A 128 5.40 2.87 -0.44
N LEU A 129 4.20 2.31 -0.25
CA LEU A 129 3.77 1.73 1.03
C LEU A 129 4.62 0.52 1.40
N CYS A 130 4.94 -0.36 0.44
CA CYS A 130 5.81 -1.51 0.65
C CYS A 130 7.20 -1.09 1.14
N LEU A 131 7.80 -0.08 0.49
CA LEU A 131 9.08 0.49 0.90
C LEU A 131 9.01 1.15 2.29
N ALA A 132 7.98 1.96 2.54
CA ALA A 132 7.81 2.62 3.84
C ALA A 132 7.69 1.61 4.99
N ASN A 133 6.96 0.51 4.77
CA ASN A 133 6.81 -0.52 5.79
C ASN A 133 8.11 -1.31 6.01
N SER A 134 8.88 -1.57 4.93
CA SER A 134 10.23 -2.15 5.04
C SER A 134 11.14 -1.29 5.91
N LEU A 135 11.27 0.01 5.59
CA LEU A 135 12.13 0.94 6.31
C LEU A 135 11.79 1.02 7.80
N VAL A 136 10.51 0.98 8.14
CA VAL A 136 10.03 1.09 9.53
C VAL A 136 10.28 -0.19 10.31
N VAL A 137 9.90 -1.35 9.76
CA VAL A 137 10.07 -2.65 10.44
C VAL A 137 11.55 -2.99 10.59
N ARG A 138 12.35 -2.75 9.53
CA ARG A 138 13.78 -3.04 9.53
C ARG A 138 14.63 -1.98 10.22
N ARG A 139 14.05 -0.82 10.57
CA ARG A 139 14.76 0.37 11.07
C ARG A 139 15.97 0.75 10.20
N GLY A 140 15.83 0.58 8.89
CA GLY A 140 16.92 0.72 7.93
C GLY A 140 16.55 0.20 6.56
N PHE A 141 17.44 0.39 5.59
CA PHE A 141 17.25 -0.08 4.23
C PHE A 141 17.83 -1.47 4.05
N ILE A 142 16.97 -2.48 3.90
CA ILE A 142 17.34 -3.86 3.60
C ILE A 142 16.73 -4.23 2.24
N PRO A 143 17.53 -4.25 1.14
CA PRO A 143 17.01 -4.48 -0.20
C PRO A 143 16.20 -5.77 -0.37
N TYR A 144 16.61 -6.83 0.34
CA TYR A 144 15.91 -8.11 0.28
C TYR A 144 14.48 -8.02 0.83
N ASP A 145 14.31 -7.41 2.02
CA ASP A 145 13.01 -7.23 2.66
C ASP A 145 12.07 -6.37 1.79
N GLN A 146 12.61 -5.32 1.15
CA GLN A 146 11.86 -4.51 0.20
C GLN A 146 11.35 -5.34 -0.99
N LEU A 147 12.21 -6.15 -1.61
CA LEU A 147 11.85 -7.01 -2.73
C LEU A 147 10.83 -8.08 -2.34
N VAL A 148 10.94 -8.65 -1.14
CA VAL A 148 9.93 -9.56 -0.58
C VAL A 148 8.57 -8.88 -0.46
N ARG A 149 8.52 -7.63 0.02
CA ARG A 149 7.25 -6.88 0.13
C ARG A 149 6.65 -6.53 -1.23
N TYR A 150 7.50 -6.21 -2.21
CA TYR A 150 7.05 -6.03 -3.59
C TYR A 150 6.54 -7.33 -4.20
N LYS A 151 7.18 -8.47 -3.91
CA LYS A 151 6.68 -9.80 -4.27
C LYS A 151 5.31 -10.07 -3.63
N TRP A 152 5.11 -9.77 -2.35
CA TRP A 152 3.79 -9.92 -1.72
C TRP A 152 2.72 -9.02 -2.33
N TRP A 153 3.07 -7.80 -2.73
CA TRP A 153 2.17 -6.95 -3.50
C TRP A 153 1.82 -7.62 -4.83
N PHE A 154 2.84 -8.06 -5.56
CA PHE A 154 2.72 -8.70 -6.87
C PHE A 154 1.88 -9.98 -6.86
N GLU A 155 2.11 -10.89 -5.91
CA GLU A 155 1.45 -12.20 -5.85
C GLU A 155 0.11 -12.17 -5.10
N HIS A 156 -0.06 -11.26 -4.13
CA HIS A 156 -1.17 -11.31 -3.16
C HIS A 156 -1.90 -9.98 -2.98
N GLY A 157 -1.53 -8.92 -3.71
CA GLY A 157 -2.15 -7.61 -3.55
C GLY A 157 -1.85 -6.95 -2.20
N TYR A 158 -0.75 -7.33 -1.54
CA TYR A 158 -0.29 -6.68 -0.32
C TYR A 158 -0.15 -5.15 -0.55
N MET A 159 -0.73 -4.35 0.35
CA MET A 159 -0.78 -2.87 0.23
C MET A 159 -1.46 -2.30 -1.03
N SER A 160 -2.21 -3.12 -1.77
CA SER A 160 -3.02 -2.66 -2.91
C SER A 160 -4.34 -2.03 -2.45
N SER A 161 -4.78 -0.98 -3.14
CA SER A 161 -6.10 -0.36 -2.93
C SER A 161 -7.26 -1.23 -3.42
N THR A 162 -7.00 -2.21 -4.32
CA THR A 162 -8.00 -3.11 -4.91
C THR A 162 -7.96 -4.52 -4.31
N GLY A 163 -6.93 -4.81 -3.51
CA GLY A 163 -6.67 -6.14 -2.96
C GLY A 163 -5.99 -7.12 -3.94
N ASN A 164 -5.61 -6.67 -5.13
CA ASN A 164 -4.81 -7.43 -6.10
C ASN A 164 -3.67 -6.56 -6.65
N CYS A 165 -2.60 -7.16 -7.17
CA CYS A 165 -1.65 -6.42 -8.00
C CYS A 165 -2.30 -6.02 -9.33
N PHE A 166 -2.18 -4.75 -9.70
CA PHE A 166 -2.59 -4.24 -11.00
C PHE A 166 -1.70 -3.04 -11.35
N ASP A 167 -1.77 -2.61 -12.61
CA ASP A 167 -1.01 -1.46 -13.13
C ASP A 167 0.51 -1.56 -13.01
N ILE A 168 1.04 -2.76 -12.77
CA ILE A 168 2.48 -2.97 -12.65
C ILE A 168 3.18 -2.73 -14.00
N GLY A 169 4.14 -1.81 -13.99
CA GLY A 169 4.99 -1.55 -15.15
C GLY A 169 5.83 -2.77 -15.56
N ALA A 170 6.07 -2.93 -16.87
CA ALA A 170 6.78 -4.10 -17.44
C ALA A 170 8.17 -4.32 -16.81
N ALA A 171 8.92 -3.24 -16.57
CA ALA A 171 10.25 -3.33 -15.96
C ALA A 171 10.19 -3.84 -14.50
N THR A 172 9.21 -3.36 -13.72
CA THR A 172 9.01 -3.81 -12.34
C THR A 172 8.56 -5.27 -12.32
N SER A 173 7.61 -5.64 -13.18
CA SER A 173 7.17 -7.04 -13.32
C SER A 173 8.33 -7.97 -13.68
N GLN A 174 9.15 -7.61 -14.68
CA GLN A 174 10.32 -8.39 -15.07
C GLN A 174 11.33 -8.54 -13.92
N SER A 175 11.57 -7.45 -13.17
CA SER A 175 12.48 -7.47 -12.02
C SER A 175 11.99 -8.38 -10.90
N LEU A 176 10.68 -8.39 -10.63
CA LEU A 176 10.07 -9.26 -9.62
C LEU A 176 10.06 -10.73 -10.06
N HIS A 177 9.79 -11.01 -11.34
CA HIS A 177 9.94 -12.36 -11.88
C HIS A 177 11.37 -12.89 -11.73
N GLU A 178 12.38 -12.07 -12.03
CA GLU A 178 13.78 -12.45 -11.85
C GLU A 178 14.13 -12.68 -10.37
N PHE A 179 13.64 -11.82 -9.47
CA PHE A 179 13.81 -12.00 -8.03
C PHE A 179 13.21 -13.33 -7.53
N ILE A 180 11.97 -13.63 -7.91
CA ILE A 180 11.27 -14.88 -7.56
C ILE A 180 12.03 -16.08 -8.15
N HIS A 181 12.47 -16.00 -9.40
CA HIS A 181 13.26 -17.06 -10.02
C HIS A 181 14.54 -17.35 -9.24
N ARG A 182 15.29 -16.31 -8.85
CA ARG A 182 16.51 -16.46 -8.03
C ARG A 182 16.22 -17.02 -6.65
N GLN A 183 15.13 -16.61 -5.99
CA GLN A 183 14.68 -17.21 -4.74
C GLN A 183 14.43 -18.71 -4.92
N THR A 184 13.72 -19.12 -5.96
CA THR A 184 13.44 -20.54 -6.26
C THR A 184 14.72 -21.34 -6.49
N VAL A 185 15.64 -20.85 -7.33
CA VAL A 185 16.93 -21.52 -7.58
C VAL A 185 17.75 -21.66 -6.29
N PHE A 186 17.75 -20.64 -5.44
CA PHE A 186 18.42 -20.68 -4.14
C PHE A 186 17.77 -21.70 -3.19
N ALA A 187 16.43 -21.69 -3.07
CA ALA A 187 15.67 -22.66 -2.28
C ALA A 187 16.01 -24.10 -2.67
N GLU A 188 16.01 -24.40 -3.97
CA GLU A 188 16.33 -25.72 -4.50
C GLU A 188 17.78 -26.13 -4.22
N SER A 189 18.73 -25.22 -4.49
CA SER A 189 20.17 -25.49 -4.33
C SER A 189 20.55 -25.81 -2.88
N TYR A 190 19.89 -25.16 -1.92
CA TYR A 190 20.16 -25.32 -0.49
C TYR A 190 19.12 -26.16 0.25
N ARG A 191 18.12 -26.70 -0.46
CA ARG A 191 17.00 -27.49 0.11
C ARG A 191 16.25 -26.76 1.22
N ILE A 192 16.02 -25.47 1.02
CA ILE A 192 15.25 -24.61 1.92
C ILE A 192 13.83 -24.50 1.35
N PRO A 193 12.76 -24.71 2.13
CA PRO A 193 11.40 -24.45 1.66
C PRO A 193 11.24 -23.00 1.19
N LEU A 194 10.67 -22.78 0.00
CA LEU A 194 10.60 -21.47 -0.64
C LEU A 194 9.86 -20.44 0.21
N GLU A 195 8.79 -20.87 0.89
CA GLU A 195 8.00 -20.05 1.80
C GLU A 195 8.81 -19.51 2.99
N LYS A 196 9.94 -20.15 3.34
CA LYS A 196 10.82 -19.66 4.40
C LYS A 196 11.76 -18.56 3.93
N LEU A 197 11.99 -18.43 2.61
CA LEU A 197 12.93 -17.45 2.09
C LEU A 197 12.45 -16.02 2.33
N ASP A 198 11.15 -15.76 2.27
CA ASP A 198 10.60 -14.42 2.49
C ASP A 198 10.90 -13.89 3.90
N TYR A 199 11.04 -14.78 4.88
CA TYR A 199 11.34 -14.45 6.28
C TYR A 199 12.85 -14.42 6.58
N LEU A 200 13.73 -14.63 5.57
CA LEU A 200 15.18 -14.53 5.80
C LEU A 200 15.64 -13.12 6.16
N SER A 201 14.84 -12.12 5.81
CA SER A 201 15.09 -10.76 6.28
C SER A 201 14.44 -10.47 7.62
N ASP A 202 13.62 -11.33 8.21
CA ASP A 202 13.08 -11.08 9.56
C ASP A 202 14.17 -11.34 10.63
N PRO A 203 14.19 -10.55 11.73
CA PRO A 203 15.24 -10.64 12.75
C PRO A 203 15.21 -11.93 13.56
#